data_AF-A0A9W8ME33-F1
#
_entry.id   AF-A0A9W8ME33-F1
#
_cell.length_a   1.000
_cell.length_b   1.000
_cell.length_c   1.000
_cell.angle_alpha   90.00
_cell.angle_beta   90.00
_cell.angle_gamma   90.00
#
_symmetry.space_group_name_H-M   'P 1'
#
loop_
_entity.id
_entity.type
_entity.pdbx_description
1 polymer ?
#
loop_
_entity_poly.entity_id
_entity_poly.type
_entity_poly.pdbx_seq_one_letter_code
_entity_poly.pdbx_strand_id
1 'polypeptide(L)'
;MASTSRASIPLPPLPLTVGLRNVVIVLANACGPRFGQWDGRDLKKDKNFTIIPSHNRYFTKADGKLFKLEVPCGYDHVNHSFQPPLEDLTSIKVAVEPKSNCAQRLQLWTGAPTDLPILMNIEGKYTTNHVPAGGPENRVIGAISFENNEANNVKNQIAGECGGIPNPQTAAYYIP
;
A
#
# COMPACT_ATOMS: atom_id res chain seq x y z
N MET A 1 -39.76 61.81 -18.33
CA MET A 1 -39.31 61.81 -19.74
C MET A 1 -37.84 61.40 -19.78
N ALA A 2 -37.54 60.44 -20.66
CA ALA A 2 -36.23 59.98 -21.15
C ALA A 2 -35.18 59.46 -20.14
N SER A 3 -35.25 58.15 -19.94
CA SER A 3 -34.16 57.24 -19.56
C SER A 3 -33.09 57.20 -20.67
N THR A 4 -31.81 57.33 -20.33
CA THR A 4 -30.69 56.98 -21.21
C THR A 4 -30.01 55.70 -20.69
N SER A 5 -30.32 54.58 -21.35
CA SER A 5 -29.70 53.28 -21.11
C SER A 5 -28.27 53.26 -21.63
N ARG A 6 -27.29 52.88 -20.79
CA ARG A 6 -25.95 52.50 -21.24
C ARG A 6 -26.05 51.21 -22.07
N ALA A 7 -25.74 51.30 -23.36
CA ALA A 7 -25.63 50.14 -24.24
C ALA A 7 -24.39 49.31 -23.86
N SER A 8 -24.62 48.04 -23.52
CA SER A 8 -23.58 47.03 -23.37
C SER A 8 -23.14 46.56 -24.75
N ILE A 9 -21.89 46.80 -25.12
CA ILE A 9 -21.30 46.29 -26.36
C ILE A 9 -21.02 44.78 -26.15
N PRO A 10 -21.55 43.87 -26.99
CA PRO A 10 -21.24 42.46 -26.87
C PRO A 10 -19.83 42.20 -27.39
N LEU A 11 -18.98 41.62 -26.54
CA LEU A 11 -17.69 41.07 -26.98
C LEU A 11 -17.94 39.86 -27.89
N PRO A 12 -17.16 39.70 -28.97
CA PRO A 12 -17.29 38.52 -29.84
C PRO A 12 -16.96 37.25 -29.04
N PRO A 13 -17.64 36.12 -29.31
CA PRO A 13 -17.33 34.87 -28.66
C PRO A 13 -15.90 34.45 -29.04
N LEU A 14 -15.07 34.25 -28.02
CA LEU A 14 -13.79 33.58 -28.19
C LEU A 14 -14.02 32.20 -28.80
N PRO A 15 -13.20 31.75 -29.75
CA PRO A 15 -13.36 30.44 -30.34
C PRO A 15 -13.22 29.38 -29.24
N LEU A 16 -14.22 28.52 -29.12
CA LEU A 16 -14.19 27.30 -28.33
C LEU A 16 -13.04 26.44 -28.87
N THR A 17 -11.86 26.56 -28.27
CA THR A 17 -10.74 25.67 -28.56
C THR A 17 -11.12 24.26 -28.14
N VAL A 18 -11.05 23.37 -29.13
CA VAL A 18 -11.11 21.91 -29.06
C VAL A 18 -10.21 21.36 -27.94
N GLY A 19 -10.71 20.34 -27.25
CA GLY A 19 -9.90 19.17 -26.89
C GLY A 19 -9.28 19.15 -25.50
N LEU A 20 -9.93 18.42 -24.59
CA LEU A 20 -9.41 17.39 -23.68
C LEU A 20 -10.33 17.34 -22.45
N ARG A 21 -11.39 16.52 -22.52
CA ARG A 21 -12.00 16.02 -21.28
C ARG A 21 -10.97 15.09 -20.66
N ASN A 22 -10.22 15.59 -19.69
CA ASN A 22 -9.34 14.75 -18.89
C ASN A 22 -10.21 13.64 -18.28
N VAL A 23 -9.94 12.39 -18.68
CA VAL A 23 -10.56 11.22 -18.05
C VAL A 23 -9.86 11.06 -16.71
N VAL A 24 -10.53 11.51 -15.64
CA VAL A 24 -10.04 11.42 -14.27
C VAL A 24 -10.91 10.41 -13.52
N ILE A 25 -10.26 9.44 -12.89
CA ILE A 25 -10.91 8.51 -11.96
C ILE A 25 -10.64 9.03 -10.55
N VAL A 26 -11.71 9.42 -9.84
CA VAL A 26 -11.62 9.77 -8.42
C VAL A 26 -11.70 8.48 -7.61
N LEU A 27 -10.64 8.18 -6.86
CA LEU A 27 -10.59 7.03 -5.97
C LEU A 27 -11.27 7.34 -4.63
N ALA A 28 -11.60 6.29 -3.86
CA ALA A 28 -12.07 6.45 -2.50
C ALA A 28 -11.03 7.18 -1.62
N ASN A 29 -11.48 7.87 -0.57
CA ASN A 29 -10.62 8.43 0.47
C ASN A 29 -9.99 7.30 1.30
N ALA A 30 -8.95 6.70 0.74
CA ALA A 30 -8.18 5.62 1.34
C ALA A 30 -6.75 5.64 0.77
N CYS A 31 -5.86 4.88 1.41
CA CYS A 31 -4.48 4.74 0.98
C CYS A 31 -4.33 4.23 -0.48
N GLY A 32 -5.19 3.28 -0.89
CA GLY A 32 -5.29 2.82 -2.28
C GLY A 32 -3.94 2.48 -2.94
N PRO A 33 -3.63 3.04 -4.12
CA PRO A 33 -2.39 2.79 -4.85
C PRO A 33 -1.10 3.10 -4.08
N ARG A 34 -1.15 3.95 -3.04
CA ARG A 34 0.02 4.29 -2.22
C ARG A 34 0.63 3.07 -1.52
N PHE A 35 -0.20 2.11 -1.13
CA PHE A 35 0.19 0.88 -0.44
C PHE A 35 0.03 -0.36 -1.32
N GLY A 36 -0.07 -0.18 -2.65
CA GLY A 36 -0.23 -1.29 -3.59
C GLY A 36 -1.63 -1.88 -3.67
N GLN A 37 -2.63 -1.27 -3.00
CA GLN A 37 -4.04 -1.66 -3.11
C GLN A 37 -4.63 -1.12 -4.42
N TRP A 38 -4.15 -1.63 -5.54
CA TRP A 38 -4.61 -1.29 -6.89
C TRP A 38 -4.62 -2.57 -7.74
N ASP A 39 -5.76 -2.83 -8.37
CA ASP A 39 -5.97 -4.01 -9.21
C ASP A 39 -5.18 -3.97 -10.54
N GLY A 40 -4.67 -2.80 -10.94
CA GLY A 40 -3.71 -2.65 -12.05
C GLY A 40 -4.21 -3.22 -13.38
N ARG A 41 -5.54 -3.29 -13.60
CA ARG A 41 -6.16 -3.97 -14.75
C ARG A 41 -5.67 -3.47 -16.11
N ASP A 42 -5.14 -2.25 -16.15
CA ASP A 42 -4.67 -1.59 -17.36
C ASP A 42 -3.18 -1.86 -17.66
N LEU A 43 -2.48 -2.54 -16.74
CA LEU A 43 -1.05 -2.84 -16.84
C LEU A 43 -0.83 -4.28 -17.29
N LYS A 44 0.01 -4.47 -18.32
CA LYS A 44 0.50 -5.81 -18.71
C LYS A 44 1.72 -6.15 -17.85
N LYS A 45 1.72 -7.32 -17.21
CA LYS A 45 2.78 -7.75 -16.26
C LYS A 45 4.20 -7.69 -16.85
N ASP A 46 4.36 -7.87 -18.15
CA ASP A 46 5.67 -7.95 -18.82
C ASP A 46 6.06 -6.67 -19.58
N LYS A 47 5.44 -5.54 -19.27
CA LYS A 47 5.75 -4.26 -19.92
C LYS A 47 6.28 -3.24 -18.93
N ASN A 48 7.33 -2.54 -19.37
CA ASN A 48 7.86 -1.38 -18.67
C ASN A 48 6.90 -0.20 -18.84
N PHE A 49 6.44 0.35 -17.72
CA PHE A 49 5.62 1.55 -17.68
C PHE A 49 6.16 2.51 -16.63
N THR A 50 5.95 3.81 -16.85
CA THR A 50 6.27 4.86 -15.89
C THR A 50 4.98 5.37 -15.28
N ILE A 51 4.90 5.38 -13.94
CA ILE A 51 3.77 5.93 -13.18
C ILE A 51 4.30 7.10 -12.36
N ILE A 52 3.65 8.26 -12.45
CA ILE A 52 4.07 9.50 -11.76
C ILE A 52 3.04 9.83 -10.66
N PRO A 53 3.21 9.34 -9.41
CA PRO A 53 2.31 9.68 -8.32
C PRO A 53 2.57 11.07 -7.73
N SER A 54 1.61 11.68 -7.02
CA SER A 54 1.83 12.89 -6.19
C SER A 54 2.13 12.59 -4.72
N HIS A 55 2.44 11.33 -4.38
CA HIS A 55 2.77 10.92 -3.02
C HIS A 55 4.08 11.55 -2.51
N ASN A 56 4.41 11.34 -1.23
CA ASN A 56 5.65 11.81 -0.58
C ASN A 56 6.94 11.11 -1.07
N ARG A 57 7.08 10.89 -2.39
CA ARG A 57 8.36 10.50 -3.01
C ARG A 57 8.81 11.61 -3.94
N TYR A 58 10.10 11.90 -3.90
CA TYR A 58 10.73 12.84 -4.81
C TYR A 58 10.86 12.21 -6.19
N PHE A 59 10.63 13.00 -7.23
CA PHE A 59 10.87 12.62 -8.62
C PHE A 59 12.16 13.24 -9.10
N THR A 60 12.96 12.46 -9.82
CA THR A 60 14.13 12.98 -10.53
C THR A 60 13.68 13.49 -11.89
N LYS A 61 13.87 14.79 -12.16
CA LYS A 61 13.69 15.39 -13.49
C LYS A 61 14.76 14.86 -14.46
N ALA A 62 14.54 15.09 -15.75
CA ALA A 62 15.54 14.81 -16.78
C ALA A 62 16.89 15.54 -16.57
N ASP A 63 16.90 16.62 -15.79
CA ASP A 63 18.10 17.39 -15.41
C ASP A 63 18.78 16.89 -14.11
N GLY A 64 18.31 15.78 -13.54
CA GLY A 64 18.83 15.22 -12.29
C GLY A 64 18.31 15.87 -11.01
N LYS A 65 17.49 16.93 -11.09
CA LYS A 65 16.96 17.62 -9.90
C LYS A 65 15.74 16.91 -9.32
N LEU A 66 15.66 16.88 -7.99
CA LEU A 66 14.49 16.37 -7.27
C LEU A 66 13.36 17.40 -7.28
N PHE A 67 12.13 16.96 -7.52
CA PHE A 67 10.92 17.76 -7.31
C PHE A 67 9.83 16.97 -6.59
N LYS A 68 8.97 17.69 -5.86
CA LYS A 68 7.81 17.16 -5.14
C LYS A 68 6.56 17.83 -5.71
N LEU A 69 5.52 17.04 -5.97
CA LEU A 69 4.23 17.57 -6.40
C LEU A 69 3.52 18.22 -5.19
N GLU A 70 2.95 19.39 -5.41
CA GLU A 70 2.19 20.11 -4.39
C GLU A 70 0.80 19.48 -4.18
N VAL A 71 0.32 19.55 -2.94
CA VAL A 71 -1.00 19.04 -2.57
C VAL A 71 -2.06 20.08 -2.96
N PRO A 72 -3.18 19.69 -3.60
CA PRO A 72 -4.29 20.61 -3.86
C PRO A 72 -4.91 21.13 -2.56
N CYS A 73 -5.36 22.39 -2.57
CA CYS A 73 -6.04 23.03 -1.44
C CYS A 73 -7.56 23.03 -1.60
N GLY A 74 -8.29 22.81 -0.50
CA GLY A 74 -9.75 22.82 -0.43
C GLY A 74 -10.22 21.97 0.74
N TYR A 75 -11.07 22.51 1.61
CA TYR A 75 -11.60 21.78 2.77
C TYR A 75 -13.09 22.07 2.91
N ASP A 76 -13.91 21.03 2.73
CA ASP A 76 -15.32 21.03 3.11
C ASP A 76 -15.54 19.94 4.17
N HIS A 77 -16.15 20.31 5.30
CA HIS A 77 -16.42 19.37 6.39
C HIS A 77 -17.57 18.42 6.01
N VAL A 78 -17.37 17.11 6.16
CA VAL A 78 -18.44 16.10 5.99
C VAL A 78 -18.64 15.39 7.34
N ASN A 79 -19.80 15.54 7.96
CA ASN A 79 -20.04 15.22 9.39
C ASN A 79 -20.34 13.74 9.70
N HIS A 80 -20.08 12.80 8.78
CA HIS A 80 -20.52 11.40 8.92
C HIS A 80 -19.40 10.35 9.00
N SER A 81 -18.13 10.75 9.12
CA SER A 81 -17.00 9.81 9.09
C SER A 81 -16.53 9.33 10.46
N PHE A 82 -17.05 9.91 11.54
CA PHE A 82 -16.63 9.59 12.91
C PHE A 82 -17.80 9.04 13.72
N GLN A 83 -17.57 7.89 14.33
CA GLN A 83 -18.46 7.32 15.32
C GLN A 83 -17.77 7.40 16.69
N PRO A 84 -18.28 8.20 17.66
CA PRO A 84 -17.71 8.24 18.99
C PRO A 84 -17.94 6.90 19.71
N PRO A 85 -17.08 6.55 20.70
CA PRO A 85 -17.35 5.44 21.59
C PRO A 85 -18.66 5.69 22.37
N LEU A 86 -19.34 4.62 22.77
CA LEU A 86 -20.48 4.71 23.67
C LEU A 86 -20.02 5.14 25.07
N GLU A 87 -20.83 5.95 25.75
CA GLU A 87 -20.53 6.43 27.11
C GLU A 87 -20.53 5.29 28.14
N ASP A 88 -21.36 4.27 27.92
CA ASP A 88 -21.38 3.03 28.72
C ASP A 88 -20.93 1.84 27.87
N LEU A 89 -19.84 1.19 28.30
CA LEU A 89 -19.22 0.05 27.62
C LEU A 89 -19.59 -1.30 28.27
N THR A 90 -20.34 -1.29 29.38
CA THR A 90 -20.61 -2.52 30.17
C THR A 90 -21.40 -3.59 29.41
N SER A 91 -22.19 -3.19 28.40
CA SER A 91 -23.01 -4.09 27.59
C SER A 91 -22.33 -4.56 26.29
N ILE A 92 -21.18 -4.00 25.91
CA ILE A 92 -20.52 -4.32 24.64
C ILE A 92 -19.69 -5.60 24.80
N LYS A 93 -20.01 -6.63 24.01
CA LYS A 93 -19.23 -7.87 23.93
C LYS A 93 -18.52 -7.94 22.57
N VAL A 94 -17.19 -7.88 22.60
CA VAL A 94 -16.36 -8.12 21.41
C VAL A 94 -16.03 -9.62 21.34
N ALA A 95 -16.63 -10.31 20.37
CA ALA A 95 -16.39 -11.74 20.14
C ALA A 95 -15.41 -11.94 18.97
N VAL A 96 -14.49 -12.90 19.14
CA VAL A 96 -13.61 -13.37 18.07
C VAL A 96 -14.00 -14.82 17.76
N GLU A 97 -14.47 -15.06 16.54
CA GLU A 97 -14.87 -16.38 16.08
C GLU A 97 -13.64 -17.31 15.98
N PRO A 98 -13.64 -18.48 16.64
CA PRO A 98 -12.50 -19.40 16.62
C PRO A 98 -12.08 -19.86 15.22
N LYS A 99 -13.01 -19.89 14.26
CA LYS A 99 -12.75 -20.26 12.85
C LYS A 99 -12.49 -19.06 11.94
N SER A 100 -12.30 -17.85 12.50
CA SER A 100 -12.03 -16.66 11.71
C SER A 100 -10.64 -16.74 11.06
N ASN A 101 -10.59 -16.41 9.77
CA ASN A 101 -9.36 -16.18 9.02
C ASN A 101 -8.89 -14.71 9.06
N CYS A 102 -9.63 -13.83 9.72
CA CYS A 102 -9.36 -12.39 9.78
C CYS A 102 -8.91 -11.91 11.16
N ALA A 103 -9.39 -12.53 12.24
CA ALA A 103 -9.07 -12.13 13.61
C ALA A 103 -8.73 -13.36 14.46
N GLN A 104 -7.64 -13.28 15.23
CA GLN A 104 -7.16 -14.36 16.10
C GLN A 104 -6.77 -13.79 17.46
N ARG A 105 -7.07 -14.53 18.54
CA ARG A 105 -6.54 -14.20 19.88
C ARG A 105 -5.07 -14.57 19.97
N LEU A 106 -4.26 -13.66 20.47
CA LEU A 106 -2.84 -13.91 20.73
C LEU A 106 -2.69 -14.88 21.90
N GLN A 107 -1.80 -15.85 21.75
CA GLN A 107 -1.41 -16.79 22.81
C GLN A 107 -0.11 -16.30 23.44
N LEU A 108 -0.01 -16.42 24.76
CA LEU A 108 1.21 -16.08 25.47
C LEU A 108 2.29 -17.11 25.12
N TRP A 109 3.47 -16.63 24.75
CA TRP A 109 4.63 -17.50 24.56
C TRP A 109 5.30 -17.82 25.90
N THR A 110 5.50 -19.10 26.18
CA THR A 110 6.12 -19.60 27.42
C THR A 110 7.43 -20.36 27.18
N GLY A 111 7.98 -20.31 25.96
CA GLY A 111 9.18 -21.05 25.59
C GLY A 111 10.48 -20.39 26.08
N ALA A 112 11.53 -21.19 26.25
CA ALA A 112 12.90 -20.74 26.47
C ALA A 112 13.86 -21.52 25.53
N PRO A 113 13.85 -21.21 24.22
CA PRO A 113 14.65 -21.94 23.24
C PRO A 113 16.14 -21.61 23.42
N THR A 114 16.98 -22.64 23.42
CA THR A 114 18.44 -22.52 23.57
C THR A 114 19.18 -22.72 22.25
N ASP A 115 18.50 -23.17 21.19
CA ASP A 115 19.09 -23.45 19.88
C ASP A 115 18.20 -22.84 18.77
N LEU A 116 18.52 -21.61 18.39
CA LEU A 116 17.76 -20.82 17.41
C LEU A 116 18.49 -20.82 16.06
N PRO A 117 18.05 -21.64 15.08
CA PRO A 117 18.67 -21.67 13.77
C PRO A 117 18.45 -20.36 13.02
N ILE A 118 19.44 -19.95 12.22
CA ILE A 118 19.35 -18.78 11.36
C ILE A 118 18.45 -19.13 10.17
N LEU A 119 17.31 -18.46 10.04
CA LEU A 119 16.39 -18.70 8.93
C LEU A 119 16.94 -18.23 7.57
N MET A 120 17.54 -17.04 7.53
CA MET A 120 18.06 -16.42 6.30
C MET A 120 19.05 -15.31 6.65
N ASN A 121 20.16 -15.24 5.91
CA ASN A 121 21.01 -14.05 5.87
C ASN A 121 20.60 -13.18 4.68
N ILE A 122 20.34 -11.90 4.93
CA ILE A 122 19.80 -10.98 3.92
C ILE A 122 20.91 -10.11 3.36
N GLU A 123 20.98 -9.99 2.04
CA GLU A 123 21.89 -9.10 1.35
C GLU A 123 21.25 -7.75 1.06
N GLY A 124 21.97 -6.66 1.37
CA GLY A 124 21.60 -5.31 0.99
C GLY A 124 20.43 -4.71 1.79
N LYS A 125 19.55 -3.99 1.10
CA LYS A 125 18.51 -3.16 1.73
C LYS A 125 17.32 -4.02 2.14
N TYR A 126 17.06 -4.07 3.44
CA TYR A 126 15.88 -4.73 4.00
C TYR A 126 14.95 -3.70 4.65
N THR A 127 13.74 -3.56 4.10
CA THR A 127 12.65 -2.73 4.61
C THR A 127 11.43 -3.58 4.96
N THR A 128 10.50 -3.03 5.74
CA THR A 128 9.24 -3.69 6.09
C THR A 128 8.44 -4.19 4.89
N ASN A 129 8.61 -3.63 3.70
CA ASN A 129 7.91 -4.10 2.49
C ASN A 129 8.42 -5.47 1.98
N HIS A 130 9.58 -5.95 2.46
CA HIS A 130 10.11 -7.28 2.14
C HIS A 130 9.50 -8.38 3.03
N VAL A 131 8.78 -7.98 4.07
CA VAL A 131 7.82 -8.80 4.82
C VAL A 131 6.44 -8.24 4.50
N PRO A 132 5.77 -8.69 3.44
CA PRO A 132 4.51 -8.08 3.00
C PRO A 132 3.52 -8.04 4.16
N ALA A 133 3.21 -6.82 4.59
CA ALA A 133 2.16 -6.56 5.55
C ALA A 133 0.83 -6.63 4.80
N GLY A 134 0.01 -7.62 5.13
CA GLY A 134 -1.30 -7.80 4.51
C GLY A 134 -1.35 -9.02 3.60
N GLY A 135 -1.47 -10.18 4.24
CA GLY A 135 -1.73 -11.46 3.61
C GLY A 135 -1.69 -12.54 4.69
N PRO A 136 -2.20 -13.76 4.42
CA PRO A 136 -2.04 -14.89 5.33
C PRO A 136 -0.56 -15.26 5.58
N GLU A 137 0.36 -14.70 4.78
CA GLU A 137 1.79 -15.01 4.80
C GLU A 137 2.60 -13.80 5.27
N ASN A 138 2.54 -13.51 6.58
CA ASN A 138 3.46 -12.57 7.26
C ASN A 138 4.88 -13.16 7.33
N ARG A 139 5.49 -13.43 6.17
CA ARG A 139 6.77 -14.14 6.03
C ARG A 139 7.76 -13.32 5.21
N VAL A 140 9.04 -13.63 5.32
CA VAL A 140 10.13 -12.87 4.69
C VAL A 140 10.26 -13.22 3.19
N ILE A 141 9.26 -12.88 2.38
CA ILE A 141 9.17 -13.34 0.98
C ILE A 141 9.96 -12.46 -0.01
N GLY A 142 10.18 -11.19 0.32
CA GLY A 142 10.82 -10.23 -0.59
C GLY A 142 12.32 -10.04 -0.38
N ALA A 143 12.89 -10.56 0.71
CA ALA A 143 14.32 -10.39 1.00
C ALA A 143 15.19 -11.18 0.03
N ILE A 144 16.33 -10.62 -0.33
CA ILE A 144 17.34 -11.33 -1.14
C ILE A 144 18.24 -12.12 -0.20
N SER A 145 18.32 -13.43 -0.42
CA SER A 145 19.23 -14.30 0.30
C SER A 145 20.68 -14.02 -0.09
N PHE A 146 21.56 -13.90 0.90
CA PHE A 146 23.00 -13.78 0.69
C PHE A 146 23.61 -15.06 0.07
N GLU A 147 23.00 -16.22 0.29
CA GLU A 147 23.59 -17.50 -0.13
C GLU A 147 23.43 -17.77 -1.63
N ASN A 148 22.33 -17.34 -2.23
CA ASN A 148 21.98 -17.66 -3.62
C ASN A 148 21.52 -16.45 -4.45
N ASN A 149 21.49 -15.23 -3.88
CA ASN A 149 21.02 -14.01 -4.53
C ASN A 149 19.56 -14.07 -5.03
N GLU A 150 18.73 -14.95 -4.46
CA GLU A 150 17.33 -15.11 -4.83
C GLU A 150 16.37 -14.66 -3.72
N ALA A 151 15.19 -14.18 -4.12
CA ALA A 151 14.08 -13.89 -3.22
C ALA A 151 13.24 -15.14 -2.99
N ASN A 152 12.73 -15.32 -1.77
CA ASN A 152 11.88 -16.46 -1.38
C ASN A 152 12.50 -17.83 -1.70
N ASN A 153 13.81 -17.97 -1.58
CA ASN A 153 14.49 -19.26 -1.75
C ASN A 153 15.57 -19.42 -0.68
N VAL A 154 15.27 -20.17 0.38
CA VAL A 154 16.18 -20.44 1.51
C VAL A 154 16.46 -21.92 1.64
N LYS A 155 17.65 -22.25 2.11
CA LYS A 155 18.05 -23.62 2.41
C LYS A 155 17.54 -24.03 3.79
N ASN A 156 16.83 -25.14 3.87
CA ASN A 156 16.51 -25.79 5.13
C ASN A 156 17.81 -26.37 5.72
N GLN A 157 18.20 -25.94 6.93
CA GLN A 157 19.41 -26.41 7.60
C GLN A 157 19.34 -27.88 8.05
N ILE A 158 18.14 -28.43 8.23
CA ILE A 158 17.91 -29.82 8.65
C ILE A 158 17.81 -30.75 7.44
N ALA A 159 16.98 -30.41 6.45
CA ALA A 159 16.74 -31.24 5.27
C ALA A 159 17.76 -31.02 4.14
N GLY A 160 18.47 -29.89 4.13
CA GLY A 160 19.40 -29.49 3.08
C GLY A 160 18.75 -28.98 1.79
N GLU A 161 17.42 -29.07 1.66
CA GLU A 161 16.64 -28.66 0.49
C GLU A 161 16.35 -27.16 0.50
N CYS A 162 16.33 -26.55 -0.69
CA CYS A 162 15.98 -25.14 -0.88
C CYS A 162 14.51 -24.98 -1.24
N GLY A 163 13.86 -23.94 -0.72
CA GLY A 163 12.48 -23.64 -1.07
C GLY A 163 11.97 -22.30 -0.54
N GLY A 164 10.67 -22.06 -0.75
CA GLY A 164 10.00 -20.87 -0.26
C GLY A 164 9.88 -20.83 1.26
N ILE A 165 10.04 -19.66 1.85
CA ILE A 165 9.88 -19.45 3.30
C ILE A 165 8.45 -19.81 3.79
N PRO A 166 7.38 -19.65 2.98
CA PRO A 166 6.06 -20.18 3.29
C PRO A 166 5.95 -21.71 3.43
N ASN A 167 6.88 -22.46 2.84
CA ASN A 167 6.81 -23.93 2.84
C ASN A 167 7.17 -24.51 4.22
N PRO A 168 6.31 -25.35 4.83
CA PRO A 168 6.61 -26.09 6.07
C PRO A 168 7.85 -26.96 5.98
N GLN A 169 8.13 -27.53 4.81
CA GLN A 169 9.30 -28.36 4.56
C GLN A 169 10.59 -27.56 4.44
N THR A 170 10.51 -26.23 4.33
CA THR A 170 11.69 -25.37 4.17
C THR A 170 11.96 -24.54 5.41
N ALA A 171 10.95 -23.83 5.91
CA ALA A 171 11.14 -22.76 6.89
C ALA A 171 10.06 -22.70 7.98
N ALA A 172 8.82 -23.11 7.70
CA ALA A 172 7.78 -23.10 8.73
C ALA A 172 8.06 -24.10 9.86
N TYR A 173 8.92 -25.10 9.65
CA TYR A 173 9.37 -26.01 10.72
C TYR A 173 10.13 -25.28 11.85
N TYR A 174 10.79 -24.15 11.55
CA TYR A 174 11.50 -23.34 12.56
C TYR A 174 10.58 -22.39 13.33
N ILE A 175 9.32 -22.25 12.88
CA ILE A 175 8.35 -21.31 13.44
C ILE A 175 7.33 -22.16 14.21
N PRO A 176 7.32 -22.13 15.55
CA PRO A 176 6.37 -22.88 16.36
C PRO A 176 4.92 -22.42 16.16
#